data_AF-A0A183GWU9-F1
#
_entry.id   AF-A0A183GWU9-F1
#
_cell.length_a   1.000
_cell.length_b   1.000
_cell.length_c   1.000
_cell.angle_alpha   90.00
_cell.angle_beta   90.00
_cell.angle_gamma   90.00
#
_symmetry.space_group_name_H-M   'P 1'
#
loop_
_entity.id
_entity.type
_entity.pdbx_description
1 polymer ?
#
loop_
_entity_poly.entity_id
_entity_poly.type
_entity_poly.pdbx_seq_one_letter_code
_entity_poly.pdbx_strand_id
1 'polypeptide(L)'
;MLACCCGSAACSLCCSACPTARNSTTTRIMYAVMLFVGTFVACIMLAPGVQEKMCAAMASFFFIFMLVMFGVKSSKDARSPIQNGFWFFKYLMLAGLTVGFFFIRSENLSTPLMWFGMVGGFLFILIQLILIVDFAHGLAESWVDTYEESESRWCYAGLITFSFGCYAVALTGIVLMFIFYTTGATCALPKFFISFNMILCVGVSVLSIMPFVQER
;
A
#
# COMPACT_ATOMS: atom_id res chain seq x y z
N MET A 1 -7.07 29.56 -1.91
CA MET A 1 -6.77 28.12 -1.99
C MET A 1 -5.25 27.98 -1.96
N LEU A 2 -4.65 27.99 -0.77
CA LEU A 2 -3.22 27.70 -0.61
C LEU A 2 -3.05 26.16 -0.60
N ALA A 3 -2.36 25.67 -1.62
CA ALA A 3 -1.42 24.55 -1.63
C ALA A 3 -1.30 23.71 -0.33
N CYS A 4 -1.98 22.55 -0.27
CA CYS A 4 -1.49 21.39 0.50
C CYS A 4 -0.53 20.65 -0.47
N CYS A 5 0.68 21.17 -0.66
CA CYS A 5 1.72 20.65 -1.57
C CYS A 5 2.59 19.54 -0.94
N CYS A 6 2.06 18.77 0.00
CA CYS A 6 2.77 17.60 0.49
C CYS A 6 1.80 16.44 0.49
N GLY A 7 2.17 15.35 -0.21
CA GLY A 7 1.38 14.11 -0.29
C GLY A 7 0.79 13.73 1.07
N SER A 8 -0.40 13.13 1.05
CA SER A 8 -1.36 12.95 2.16
C SER A 8 -0.81 12.54 3.55
N ALA A 9 0.43 12.08 3.66
CA ALA A 9 1.11 11.82 4.93
C ALA A 9 1.64 13.09 5.65
N ALA A 10 2.09 14.12 4.93
CA ALA A 10 2.73 15.30 5.54
C ALA A 10 1.76 16.43 5.93
N CYS A 11 0.55 16.51 5.35
CA CYS A 11 -0.48 17.45 5.82
C CYS A 11 -1.02 17.10 7.24
N SER A 12 -0.58 16.01 7.88
CA SER A 12 -0.94 15.68 9.27
C SER A 12 -0.24 16.54 10.34
N LEU A 13 0.94 17.10 10.04
CA LEU A 13 1.68 17.94 11.00
C LEU A 13 1.39 19.45 10.87
N CYS A 14 1.03 19.96 9.69
CA CYS A 14 0.89 21.41 9.45
C CYS A 14 -0.49 22.01 9.74
N CYS A 15 -1.55 21.21 9.93
CA CYS A 15 -2.92 21.72 10.10
C CYS A 15 -3.40 21.65 11.55
N SER A 16 -2.88 22.51 12.44
CA SER A 16 -3.38 22.66 13.82
C SER A 16 -4.77 23.31 13.91
N ALA A 17 -5.28 23.91 12.82
CA ALA A 17 -6.47 24.75 12.82
C ALA A 17 -7.79 24.06 12.38
N CYS A 18 -7.79 22.77 12.03
CA CYS A 18 -9.00 22.06 11.56
C CYS A 18 -9.34 20.84 12.45
N PRO A 19 -10.23 20.98 13.46
CA PRO A 19 -10.58 19.89 14.38
C PRO A 19 -11.24 18.69 13.67
N THR A 20 -12.01 18.93 12.60
CA THR A 20 -12.68 17.87 11.83
C THR A 20 -11.71 17.07 10.94
N ALA A 21 -10.67 17.72 10.40
CA ALA A 21 -9.64 17.06 9.59
C ALA A 21 -8.72 16.19 10.45
N ARG A 22 -8.37 16.65 11.66
CA ARG A 22 -7.61 15.88 12.65
C ARG A 22 -8.29 14.56 13.00
N ASN A 23 -9.60 14.58 13.25
CA ASN A 23 -10.35 13.36 13.57
C ASN A 23 -10.41 12.36 12.40
N SER A 24 -10.53 12.82 11.15
CA SER A 24 -10.54 11.91 9.98
C SER A 24 -9.17 11.32 9.69
N THR A 25 -8.09 12.09 9.87
CA THR A 25 -6.72 11.58 9.69
C THR A 25 -6.37 10.57 10.78
N THR A 26 -6.73 10.85 12.04
CA THR A 26 -6.54 9.90 13.15
C THR A 26 -7.25 8.58 12.89
N THR A 27 -8.47 8.59 12.35
CA THR A 27 -9.21 7.35 12.13
C THR A 27 -8.62 6.51 11.02
N ARG A 28 -8.14 7.12 9.93
CA ARG A 28 -7.37 6.43 8.88
C ARG A 28 -6.12 5.77 9.44
N ILE A 29 -5.34 6.49 10.26
CA ILE A 29 -4.15 5.96 10.91
C ILE A 29 -4.50 4.77 11.80
N MET A 30 -5.57 4.87 12.59
CA MET A 30 -5.99 3.79 13.47
C MET A 30 -6.45 2.54 12.71
N TYR A 31 -7.14 2.68 11.57
CA TYR A 31 -7.46 1.54 10.70
C TYR A 31 -6.20 0.91 10.08
N ALA A 32 -5.22 1.72 9.68
CA ALA A 32 -3.93 1.23 9.19
C ALA A 32 -3.17 0.45 10.28
N VAL A 33 -3.14 0.97 11.51
CA VAL A 33 -2.55 0.28 12.67
C VAL A 33 -3.28 -1.03 12.95
N MET A 34 -4.62 -1.05 12.87
CA MET A 34 -5.41 -2.27 13.05
C MET A 34 -5.06 -3.33 12.00
N LEU A 35 -4.94 -2.94 10.73
CA LEU A 35 -4.49 -3.84 9.66
C LEU A 35 -3.08 -4.35 9.93
N PHE A 36 -2.15 -3.46 10.26
CA PHE A 36 -0.75 -3.82 10.52
C PHE A 36 -0.62 -4.80 11.68
N VAL A 37 -1.28 -4.53 12.81
CA VAL A 37 -1.29 -5.42 13.97
C VAL A 37 -1.94 -6.76 13.60
N GLY A 38 -3.05 -6.76 12.87
CA GLY A 38 -3.71 -7.97 12.41
C GLY A 38 -2.81 -8.83 11.52
N THR A 39 -2.11 -8.22 10.56
CA THR A 39 -1.13 -8.90 9.70
C THR A 39 0.05 -9.43 10.52
N PHE A 40 0.59 -8.63 11.43
CA PHE A 40 1.72 -9.05 12.27
C PHE A 40 1.37 -10.27 13.14
N VAL A 41 0.20 -10.27 13.78
CA VAL A 41 -0.28 -11.42 14.55
C VAL A 41 -0.50 -12.62 13.65
N ALA A 42 -1.11 -12.44 12.47
CA ALA A 42 -1.31 -13.52 11.51
C ALA A 42 0.03 -14.13 11.03
N CYS A 43 1.07 -13.30 10.83
CA CYS A 43 2.41 -13.76 10.50
C CYS A 43 3.07 -14.56 11.63
N ILE A 44 2.93 -14.12 12.89
CA ILE A 44 3.44 -14.88 14.05
C ILE A 44 2.76 -16.24 14.14
N MET A 45 1.46 -16.30 13.86
CA MET A 45 0.69 -17.50 14.13
C MET A 45 1.01 -18.67 13.20
N LEU A 46 1.63 -18.46 12.01
CA LEU A 46 2.24 -19.40 11.02
C LEU A 46 1.56 -20.78 10.77
N ALA A 47 0.46 -21.06 11.43
CA ALA A 47 -0.35 -22.24 11.34
C ALA A 47 -1.38 -21.97 10.24
N PRO A 48 -1.36 -22.77 9.15
CA PRO A 48 -2.13 -22.48 7.94
C PRO A 48 -3.64 -22.35 8.22
N GLY A 49 -4.16 -23.08 9.21
CA GLY A 49 -5.56 -22.98 9.61
C GLY A 49 -5.92 -21.73 10.42
N VAL A 50 -4.98 -21.07 11.10
CA VAL A 50 -5.25 -19.89 11.93
C VAL A 50 -5.16 -18.61 11.10
N GLN A 51 -4.14 -18.52 10.24
CA GLN A 51 -3.91 -17.37 9.38
C GLN A 51 -5.11 -17.08 8.47
N GLU A 52 -5.67 -18.10 7.80
CA GLU A 52 -6.83 -17.95 6.91
C GLU A 52 -8.05 -17.35 7.64
N LYS A 53 -8.30 -17.80 8.87
CA LYS A 53 -9.45 -17.34 9.67
C LYS A 53 -9.28 -15.90 10.15
N MET A 54 -8.06 -15.53 10.55
CA MET A 54 -7.74 -14.16 10.92
C MET A 54 -7.89 -13.21 9.73
N CYS A 55 -7.36 -13.59 8.57
CA CYS A 55 -7.51 -12.80 7.34
C CYS A 55 -8.98 -12.67 6.91
N ALA A 56 -9.77 -13.75 7.03
CA ALA A 56 -11.21 -13.72 6.75
C ALA A 56 -11.99 -12.79 7.70
N ALA A 57 -11.67 -12.82 8.99
CA ALA A 57 -12.26 -11.93 9.99
C ALA A 57 -11.94 -10.46 9.71
N MET A 58 -10.68 -10.15 9.36
CA MET A 58 -10.27 -8.80 8.98
C MET A 58 -10.95 -8.36 7.68
N ALA A 59 -10.94 -9.19 6.63
CA ALA A 59 -11.56 -8.87 5.35
C ALA A 59 -13.07 -8.62 5.49
N SER A 60 -13.78 -9.48 6.24
CA SER A 60 -15.22 -9.30 6.51
C SER A 60 -15.52 -8.05 7.32
N PHE A 61 -14.70 -7.72 8.34
CA PHE A 61 -14.81 -6.47 9.10
C PHE A 61 -14.74 -5.25 8.17
N PHE A 62 -13.72 -5.16 7.31
CA PHE A 62 -13.57 -4.03 6.39
C PHE A 62 -14.65 -4.01 5.31
N PHE A 63 -15.10 -5.17 4.85
CA PHE A 63 -16.19 -5.28 3.88
C PHE A 63 -17.53 -4.80 4.47
N ILE A 64 -17.86 -5.19 5.71
CA ILE A 64 -19.04 -4.67 6.42
C ILE A 64 -18.94 -3.16 6.57
N PHE A 65 -17.77 -2.63 6.97
CA PHE A 65 -17.56 -1.19 7.08
C PHE A 65 -17.68 -0.47 5.73
N MET A 66 -17.23 -1.08 4.64
CA MET A 66 -17.41 -0.55 3.28
C MET A 66 -18.90 -0.44 2.93
N LEU A 67 -19.71 -1.46 3.22
CA LEU A 67 -21.16 -1.44 2.98
C LEU A 67 -21.88 -0.37 3.83
N VAL A 68 -21.53 -0.24 5.12
CA VAL A 68 -22.14 0.77 6.00
C VAL A 68 -21.80 2.19 5.52
N MET A 69 -20.61 2.40 4.94
CA MET A 69 -20.17 3.69 4.40
C MET A 69 -20.58 3.93 2.94
N PHE A 70 -21.29 2.99 2.30
CA PHE A 70 -21.70 3.15 0.91
C PHE A 70 -22.70 4.31 0.75
N GLY A 71 -22.41 5.18 -0.22
CA GLY A 71 -23.26 6.32 -0.57
C GLY A 71 -23.21 7.50 0.40
N VAL A 72 -22.22 7.56 1.31
CA VAL A 72 -22.00 8.75 2.15
C VAL A 72 -21.54 9.93 1.29
N LYS A 73 -22.23 11.07 1.40
CA LYS A 73 -21.94 12.27 0.58
C LYS A 73 -21.41 13.42 1.43
N SER A 74 -21.70 13.42 2.74
CA SER A 74 -21.35 14.53 3.63
C SER A 74 -20.73 14.05 4.94
N SER A 75 -19.73 14.78 5.42
CA SER A 75 -19.08 14.53 6.72
C SER A 75 -20.00 14.80 7.92
N LYS A 76 -21.18 15.39 7.68
CA LYS A 76 -22.22 15.67 8.69
C LYS A 76 -23.27 14.56 8.76
N ASP A 77 -23.19 13.53 7.92
CA ASP A 77 -24.13 12.41 7.95
C ASP A 77 -24.04 11.68 9.31
N ALA A 78 -25.15 11.14 9.80
CA ALA A 78 -25.22 10.41 11.08
C ALA A 78 -24.25 9.20 11.18
N ARG A 79 -23.66 8.80 10.05
CA ARG A 79 -22.65 7.75 9.91
C ARG A 79 -21.22 8.22 10.24
N SER A 80 -20.97 9.53 10.22
CA SER A 80 -19.69 10.15 10.60
C SER A 80 -19.20 9.78 12.01
N PRO A 81 -20.02 9.80 13.08
CA PRO A 81 -19.59 9.35 14.40
C PRO A 81 -19.30 7.85 14.48
N ILE A 82 -19.92 7.01 13.64
CA ILE A 82 -19.59 5.58 13.55
C ILE A 82 -18.20 5.40 12.94
N GLN A 83 -17.88 6.16 11.90
CA GLN A 83 -16.56 6.09 11.25
C GLN A 83 -15.45 6.68 12.11
N ASN A 84 -15.70 7.83 12.76
CA ASN A 84 -14.67 8.55 13.50
C ASN A 84 -14.59 8.19 15.00
N GLY A 85 -15.60 7.51 15.54
CA GLY A 85 -15.72 7.19 16.96
C GLY A 85 -15.91 5.69 17.24
N PHE A 86 -16.44 5.41 18.44
CA PHE A 86 -16.86 4.08 18.93
C PHE A 86 -15.83 2.94 18.71
N TRP A 87 -14.54 3.22 18.94
CA TRP A 87 -13.45 2.25 18.75
C TRP A 87 -13.63 0.96 19.54
N PHE A 88 -14.13 1.05 20.77
CA PHE A 88 -14.42 -0.13 21.60
C PHE A 88 -15.34 -1.12 20.89
N PHE A 89 -16.47 -0.65 20.33
CA PHE A 89 -17.41 -1.51 19.63
C PHE A 89 -16.82 -2.09 18.34
N LYS A 90 -15.91 -1.37 17.67
CA LYS A 90 -15.20 -1.88 16.49
C LYS A 90 -14.28 -3.05 16.84
N TYR A 91 -13.47 -2.90 17.88
CA TYR A 91 -12.60 -3.97 18.36
C TYR A 91 -13.41 -5.17 18.85
N LEU A 92 -14.54 -4.94 19.53
CA LEU A 92 -15.45 -6.00 19.96
C LEU A 92 -16.06 -6.75 18.75
N MET A 93 -16.51 -6.03 17.72
CA MET A 93 -17.02 -6.63 16.50
C MET A 93 -15.94 -7.46 15.79
N LEU A 94 -14.71 -6.93 15.71
CA LEU A 94 -13.58 -7.65 15.13
C LEU A 94 -13.26 -8.94 15.90
N ALA A 95 -13.17 -8.86 17.24
CA ALA A 95 -12.94 -10.03 18.09
C ALA A 95 -14.07 -11.07 17.93
N GLY A 96 -15.32 -10.62 17.87
CA GLY A 96 -16.48 -11.47 17.62
C GLY A 96 -16.41 -12.17 16.25
N LEU A 97 -16.03 -11.45 15.19
CA LEU A 97 -15.81 -12.04 13.86
C LEU A 97 -14.67 -13.06 13.91
N THR A 98 -13.54 -12.73 14.53
CA THR A 98 -12.41 -13.67 14.68
C THR A 98 -12.84 -14.96 15.35
N VAL A 99 -13.50 -14.88 16.52
CA VAL A 99 -14.04 -16.05 17.23
C VAL A 99 -15.06 -16.79 16.37
N GLY A 100 -15.95 -16.08 15.67
CA GLY A 100 -16.93 -16.68 14.76
C GLY A 100 -16.30 -17.50 13.63
N PHE A 101 -15.24 -16.99 13.00
CA PHE A 101 -14.52 -17.73 11.96
C PHE A 101 -13.79 -18.97 12.50
N PHE A 102 -13.36 -18.99 13.76
CA PHE A 102 -12.81 -20.19 14.40
C PHE A 102 -13.85 -21.30 14.58
N PHE A 103 -15.11 -20.96 14.84
CA PHE A 103 -16.19 -21.95 14.92
C PHE A 103 -16.60 -22.51 13.55
N ILE A 104 -16.34 -21.78 12.46
CA ILE A 104 -16.60 -22.26 11.09
C ILE A 104 -15.49 -23.23 10.67
N ARG A 105 -15.71 -24.52 10.97
CA ARG A 105 -14.93 -25.62 10.42
C ARG A 105 -15.54 -26.06 9.10
N SER A 106 -15.06 -25.53 7.98
CA SER A 106 -15.52 -25.96 6.66
C SER A 106 -14.46 -25.75 5.58
N GLU A 107 -14.18 -26.81 4.83
CA GLU A 107 -13.45 -26.79 3.56
C GLU A 107 -14.16 -25.91 2.51
N ASN A 108 -15.47 -25.66 2.66
CA ASN A 108 -16.26 -24.83 1.75
C ASN A 108 -15.98 -23.32 1.88
N LEU A 109 -15.29 -22.86 2.92
CA LEU A 109 -14.95 -21.45 3.11
C LEU A 109 -13.62 -21.06 2.46
N SER A 110 -12.65 -21.99 2.41
CA SER A 110 -11.28 -21.68 1.96
C SER A 110 -11.22 -21.44 0.45
N THR A 111 -11.88 -22.28 -0.35
CA THR A 111 -11.88 -22.15 -1.82
C THR A 111 -12.47 -20.83 -2.32
N PRO A 112 -13.66 -20.38 -1.86
CA PRO A 112 -14.18 -19.06 -2.25
C PRO A 112 -13.29 -17.91 -1.76
N LEU A 113 -12.79 -18.00 -0.52
CA LEU A 113 -11.93 -16.96 0.07
C LEU A 113 -10.63 -16.79 -0.71
N MET A 114 -10.04 -17.87 -1.22
CA MET A 114 -8.87 -17.82 -2.09
C MET A 114 -9.16 -17.05 -3.39
N TRP A 115 -10.28 -17.33 -4.05
CA TRP A 115 -10.67 -16.60 -5.27
C TRP A 115 -10.92 -15.12 -5.00
N PHE A 116 -11.67 -14.78 -3.94
CA PHE A 116 -11.85 -13.39 -3.52
C PHE A 116 -10.52 -12.73 -3.17
N GLY A 117 -9.61 -13.46 -2.51
CA GLY A 117 -8.27 -13.01 -2.16
C GLY A 117 -7.38 -12.76 -3.38
N MET A 118 -7.43 -13.62 -4.40
CA MET A 118 -6.69 -13.43 -5.65
C MET A 118 -7.17 -12.18 -6.40
N VAL A 119 -8.49 -12.00 -6.54
CA VAL A 119 -9.07 -10.81 -7.19
C VAL A 119 -8.75 -9.55 -6.39
N GLY A 120 -8.92 -9.60 -5.06
CA GLY A 120 -8.60 -8.48 -4.18
C GLY A 120 -7.12 -8.11 -4.20
N GLY A 121 -6.22 -9.11 -4.20
CA GLY A 121 -4.78 -8.92 -4.29
C GLY A 121 -4.36 -8.31 -5.62
N PHE A 122 -4.94 -8.74 -6.73
CA PHE A 122 -4.71 -8.15 -8.04
C PHE A 122 -5.10 -6.65 -8.06
N LEU A 123 -6.30 -6.31 -7.58
CA LEU A 123 -6.75 -4.92 -7.49
C LEU A 123 -5.87 -4.10 -6.53
N PHE A 124 -5.46 -4.69 -5.41
CA PHE A 124 -4.58 -4.03 -4.43
C PHE A 124 -3.21 -3.72 -5.03
N ILE A 125 -2.63 -4.63 -5.82
CA ILE A 125 -1.36 -4.38 -6.53
C ILE A 125 -1.49 -3.21 -7.52
N LEU A 126 -2.60 -3.14 -8.27
CA LEU A 126 -2.85 -2.02 -9.20
C LEU A 126 -2.96 -0.68 -8.48
N ILE A 127 -3.72 -0.62 -7.37
CA ILE A 127 -3.85 0.60 -6.56
C ILE A 127 -2.51 0.98 -5.95
N GLN A 128 -1.77 0.01 -5.39
CA GLN A 128 -0.47 0.24 -4.79
C GLN A 128 0.54 0.76 -5.83
N LEU A 129 0.48 0.29 -7.08
CA LEU A 129 1.32 0.78 -8.17
C LEU A 129 1.04 2.26 -8.47
N ILE A 130 -0.24 2.66 -8.58
CA ILE A 130 -0.62 4.06 -8.79
C ILE A 130 -0.13 4.93 -7.62
N LEU A 131 -0.37 4.49 -6.38
CA LEU A 131 0.07 5.24 -5.19
C LEU A 131 1.59 5.38 -5.09
N ILE A 132 2.35 4.37 -5.50
CA ILE A 132 3.82 4.43 -5.52
C ILE A 132 4.31 5.41 -6.59
N VAL A 133 3.69 5.42 -7.78
CA VAL A 133 4.03 6.37 -8.84
C VAL A 133 3.73 7.81 -8.41
N ASP A 134 2.54 8.06 -7.85
CA ASP A 134 2.16 9.37 -7.32
C ASP A 134 3.10 9.81 -6.19
N PHE A 135 3.47 8.89 -5.30
CA PHE A 135 4.44 9.16 -4.24
C PHE A 135 5.84 9.48 -4.80
N ALA A 136 6.28 8.76 -5.84
CA ALA A 136 7.58 8.99 -6.47
C ALA A 136 7.65 10.36 -7.16
N HIS A 137 6.60 10.75 -7.90
CA HIS A 137 6.49 12.09 -8.47
C HIS A 137 6.44 13.17 -7.40
N GLY A 138 5.61 13.00 -6.37
CA GLY A 138 5.51 13.96 -5.27
C GLY A 138 6.81 14.10 -4.47
N LEU A 139 7.58 13.01 -4.28
CA LEU A 139 8.90 13.07 -3.68
C LEU A 139 9.88 13.85 -4.58
N ALA A 140 9.92 13.51 -5.87
CA ALA A 140 10.81 14.15 -6.84
C ALA A 140 10.57 15.65 -6.94
N GLU A 141 9.32 16.07 -7.14
CA GLU A 141 8.91 17.49 -7.18
C GLU A 141 9.30 18.20 -5.89
N SER A 142 8.97 17.64 -4.72
CA SER A 142 9.28 18.30 -3.44
C SER A 142 10.77 18.55 -3.20
N TRP A 143 11.65 17.65 -3.67
CA TRP A 143 13.10 17.80 -3.52
C TRP A 143 13.68 18.75 -4.57
N VAL A 144 13.12 18.76 -5.79
CA VAL A 144 13.49 19.71 -6.85
C VAL A 144 13.09 21.13 -6.46
N ASP A 145 11.85 21.34 -6.00
CA ASP A 145 11.35 22.65 -5.54
C ASP A 145 12.22 23.18 -4.38
N THR A 146 12.54 22.32 -3.42
CA THR A 146 13.41 22.69 -2.29
C THR A 146 14.81 23.11 -2.78
N TYR A 147 15.35 22.45 -3.80
CA TYR A 147 16.64 22.81 -4.39
C TYR A 147 16.57 24.19 -5.09
N GLU A 148 15.52 24.46 -5.85
CA GLU A 148 15.34 25.75 -6.54
C GLU A 148 15.16 26.92 -5.56
N GLU A 149 14.44 26.73 -4.46
CA GLU A 149 14.20 27.79 -3.48
C GLU A 149 15.37 28.03 -2.52
N SER A 150 16.04 26.97 -2.06
CA SER A 150 17.06 27.05 -1.00
C SER A 150 18.52 27.01 -1.49
N GLU A 151 18.75 26.79 -2.79
CA GLU A 151 20.06 26.45 -3.39
C GLU A 151 20.82 25.36 -2.60
N SER A 152 20.10 24.50 -1.86
CA SER A 152 20.75 23.53 -0.98
C SER A 152 21.29 22.34 -1.79
N ARG A 153 22.61 22.35 -2.03
CA ARG A 153 23.34 21.27 -2.70
C ARG A 153 23.13 19.89 -2.07
N TRP A 154 22.80 19.83 -0.78
CA TRP A 154 22.50 18.60 -0.05
C TRP A 154 21.19 17.92 -0.49
N CYS A 155 20.17 18.68 -0.87
CA CYS A 155 18.90 18.13 -1.33
C CYS A 155 19.05 17.47 -2.72
N TYR A 156 19.76 18.15 -3.63
CA TYR A 156 20.12 17.60 -4.94
C TYR A 156 21.02 16.36 -4.84
N ALA A 157 22.06 16.41 -3.99
CA ALA A 157 22.91 15.26 -3.71
C ALA A 157 22.10 14.09 -3.13
N GLY A 158 21.14 14.37 -2.24
CA GLY A 158 20.20 13.39 -1.73
C GLY A 158 19.40 12.73 -2.85
N LEU A 159 18.82 13.53 -3.76
CA LEU A 159 17.95 13.04 -4.84
C LEU A 159 18.69 12.06 -5.76
N ILE A 160 19.91 12.43 -6.17
CA ILE A 160 20.77 11.57 -6.99
C ILE A 160 21.13 10.29 -6.24
N THR A 161 21.50 10.42 -4.96
CA THR A 161 21.89 9.26 -4.14
C THR A 161 20.73 8.29 -3.98
N PHE A 162 19.51 8.79 -3.75
CA PHE A 162 18.30 7.98 -3.65
C PHE A 162 18.01 7.24 -4.97
N SER A 163 18.07 7.96 -6.11
CA SER A 163 17.84 7.36 -7.44
C SER A 163 18.87 6.27 -7.76
N PHE A 164 20.16 6.54 -7.57
CA PHE A 164 21.23 5.57 -7.78
C PHE A 164 21.10 4.36 -6.85
N GLY A 165 20.74 4.59 -5.59
CA GLY A 165 20.46 3.53 -4.62
C GLY A 165 19.34 2.59 -5.06
N CYS A 166 18.22 3.13 -5.56
CA CYS A 166 17.12 2.32 -6.10
C CYS A 166 17.55 1.46 -7.30
N TYR A 167 18.33 2.02 -8.23
CA TYR A 167 18.88 1.26 -9.35
C TYR A 167 19.84 0.14 -8.90
N ALA A 168 20.70 0.41 -7.92
CA ALA A 168 21.63 -0.57 -7.38
C ALA A 168 20.91 -1.74 -6.69
N VAL A 169 19.86 -1.45 -5.90
CA VAL A 169 19.03 -2.47 -5.26
C VAL A 169 18.28 -3.30 -6.31
N ALA A 170 17.71 -2.66 -7.34
CA ALA A 170 17.02 -3.36 -8.42
C ALA A 170 17.98 -4.30 -9.19
N LEU A 171 19.17 -3.83 -9.55
CA LEU A 171 20.18 -4.65 -10.24
C LEU A 171 20.62 -5.83 -9.37
N THR A 172 20.89 -5.59 -8.08
CA THR A 172 21.24 -6.65 -7.13
C THR A 172 20.14 -7.70 -7.03
N GLY A 173 18.87 -7.27 -6.94
CA GLY A 173 17.72 -8.18 -6.93
C GLY A 173 17.62 -9.04 -8.18
N ILE A 174 17.83 -8.45 -9.37
CA ILE A 174 17.83 -9.19 -10.65
C ILE A 174 18.97 -10.23 -10.69
N VAL A 175 20.18 -9.86 -10.28
CA VAL A 175 21.33 -10.77 -10.23
C VAL A 175 21.08 -11.94 -9.28
N LEU A 176 20.56 -11.67 -8.08
CA LEU A 176 20.20 -12.72 -7.12
C LEU A 176 19.11 -13.63 -7.69
N MET A 177 18.11 -13.07 -8.39
CA MET A 177 17.06 -13.88 -9.02
C MET A 177 17.62 -14.81 -10.11
N PHE A 178 18.56 -14.35 -10.94
CA PHE A 178 19.25 -15.22 -11.90
C PHE A 178 20.03 -16.33 -11.20
N ILE A 179 20.81 -16.00 -10.17
CA ILE A 179 21.65 -16.99 -9.46
C ILE A 179 20.80 -18.04 -8.74
N PHE A 180 19.71 -17.69 -8.09
CA PHE A 180 18.95 -18.65 -7.27
C PHE A 180 17.83 -19.37 -8.04
N TYR A 181 17.18 -18.73 -9.01
CA TYR A 181 15.99 -19.28 -9.67
C TYR A 181 16.23 -19.83 -11.08
N THR A 182 17.46 -19.71 -11.62
CA THR A 182 17.76 -20.16 -13.00
C THR A 182 18.82 -21.27 -13.11
N THR A 183 19.21 -21.88 -11.99
CA THR A 183 20.15 -23.01 -11.92
C THR A 183 19.54 -24.32 -12.44
N GLY A 184 19.45 -24.44 -13.76
CA GLY A 184 19.02 -25.67 -14.42
C GLY A 184 18.83 -25.49 -15.92
N ALA A 185 19.16 -26.54 -16.69
CA ALA A 185 18.97 -26.54 -18.15
C ALA A 185 17.48 -26.49 -18.54
N THR A 186 16.58 -26.96 -17.67
CA THR A 186 15.13 -27.07 -17.91
C THR A 186 14.29 -25.90 -17.38
N CYS A 187 14.91 -24.91 -16.72
CA CYS A 187 14.20 -23.75 -16.14
C CYS A 187 14.02 -22.60 -17.14
N ALA A 188 13.26 -22.83 -18.22
CA ALA A 188 13.00 -21.79 -19.24
C ALA A 188 12.02 -20.70 -18.76
N LEU A 189 11.01 -21.09 -17.96
CA LEU A 189 9.94 -20.16 -17.55
C LEU A 189 10.43 -19.03 -16.62
N PRO A 190 11.20 -19.29 -15.54
CA PRO A 190 11.75 -18.21 -14.72
C PRO A 190 12.73 -17.33 -15.49
N LYS A 191 13.55 -17.92 -16.37
CA LYS A 191 14.49 -17.19 -17.24
C LYS A 191 13.76 -16.20 -18.15
N PHE A 192 12.64 -16.61 -18.74
CA PHE A 192 11.83 -15.74 -19.57
C PHE A 192 11.23 -14.57 -18.77
N PHE A 193 10.58 -14.84 -17.64
CA PHE A 193 9.94 -13.80 -16.83
C PHE A 193 10.95 -12.77 -16.30
N ILE A 194 12.11 -13.21 -15.81
CA ILE A 194 13.14 -12.30 -15.28
C ILE A 194 13.71 -11.44 -16.43
N SER A 195 14.06 -12.05 -17.55
CA SER A 195 14.62 -11.33 -18.71
C SER A 195 13.63 -10.34 -19.31
N PHE A 196 12.35 -10.73 -19.44
CA PHE A 196 11.30 -9.87 -19.96
C PHE A 196 11.07 -8.64 -19.07
N ASN A 197 10.99 -8.82 -17.74
CA ASN A 197 10.84 -7.70 -16.81
C ASN A 197 12.06 -6.77 -16.84
N MET A 198 13.28 -7.31 -16.93
CA MET A 198 14.49 -6.50 -17.04
C MET A 198 14.47 -5.61 -18.30
N ILE A 199 14.06 -6.15 -19.45
CA ILE A 199 13.91 -5.39 -20.69
C ILE A 199 12.87 -4.27 -20.53
N LEU A 200 11.73 -4.56 -19.89
CA LEU A 200 10.71 -3.55 -19.62
C LEU A 200 11.22 -2.43 -18.70
N CYS A 201 11.94 -2.78 -17.62
CA CYS A 201 12.52 -1.79 -16.71
C CYS A 201 13.50 -0.86 -17.44
N VAL A 202 14.42 -1.42 -18.24
CA VAL A 202 15.37 -0.62 -19.05
C VAL A 202 14.62 0.23 -20.07
N GLY A 203 13.61 -0.34 -20.74
CA GLY A 203 12.77 0.39 -21.69
C GLY A 203 12.10 1.60 -21.07
N VAL A 204 11.43 1.44 -19.92
CA VAL A 204 10.78 2.54 -19.20
C VAL A 204 11.79 3.59 -18.73
N SER A 205 12.96 3.19 -18.24
CA SER A 205 14.03 4.12 -17.84
C SER A 205 14.58 4.94 -19.01
N VAL A 206 14.67 4.36 -20.22
CA VAL A 206 15.07 5.12 -21.42
C VAL A 206 13.96 6.06 -21.83
N LEU A 207 12.72 5.57 -21.87
CA LEU A 207 11.55 6.37 -22.26
C LEU A 207 11.36 7.61 -21.36
N SER A 208 11.66 7.52 -20.06
CA SER A 208 11.51 8.63 -19.11
C SER A 208 12.54 9.77 -19.30
N ILE A 209 13.66 9.50 -19.99
CA ILE A 209 14.71 10.51 -20.25
C ILE A 209 14.54 11.13 -21.65
N MET A 210 13.71 10.53 -22.52
CA MET A 210 13.55 11.05 -23.87
C MET A 210 12.94 12.46 -23.84
N PRO A 211 13.50 13.40 -24.65
CA PRO A 211 13.06 14.81 -24.64
C PRO A 211 11.58 14.95 -24.98
N PHE A 212 11.03 14.06 -25.82
CA PHE A 212 9.62 14.03 -26.18
C PHE A 212 8.66 13.86 -24.99
N VAL A 213 9.11 13.22 -23.90
CA VAL A 213 8.28 13.01 -22.69
C VAL A 213 8.49 14.12 -21.65
N GLN A 214 9.65 14.79 -21.70
CA GLN A 214 10.03 15.84 -20.74
C GLN A 214 9.45 17.23 -21.07
N GLU A 215 8.99 17.49 -22.29
CA GLU A 215 8.43 18.78 -22.72
C GLU A 215 7.01 19.09 -22.19
N ARG A 216 6.70 18.75 -20.94
CA ARG A 216 5.38 19.02 -20.35
C ARG A 216 5.45 19.67 -18.97
#